data_AF-A0A535FRE1-F1
#
_entry.id   AF-A0A535FRE1-F1
#
_cell.length_a   1.000
_cell.length_b   1.000
_cell.length_c   1.000
_cell.angle_alpha   90.00
_cell.angle_beta   90.00
_cell.angle_gamma   90.00
#
_symmetry.space_group_name_H-M   'P 1'
#
loop_
_entity.id
_entity.type
_entity.pdbx_description
1 polymer ?
#
loop_
_entity_poly.entity_id
_entity_poly.type
_entity_poly.pdbx_seq_one_letter_code
_entity_poly.pdbx_strand_id
1 'polypeptide(L)'
;MLIMPLSGPLLVTTRDWYEQGVATAQVRLFGLIPVMSRHGPDLARSARGRLVVESTWLPSSFLPEFGAHWSEEGSLLQLTMSIDNEDVRVTMRVESDGLLRELSLQRWSDLTDDGSYAWIPFASHTEEERTFGDYTVPSRLRASWWAGTDREFEFFRAVVDTIHYSP
;
A
#
# COMPACT_ATOMS: atom_id res chain seq x y z
N MET A 1 21.64 36.96 4.19
CA MET A 1 21.42 35.53 3.96
C MET A 1 19.92 35.36 3.73
N LEU A 2 19.50 35.26 2.47
CA LEU A 2 18.09 35.22 2.10
C LEU A 2 17.63 33.76 2.13
N ILE A 3 16.88 33.36 3.17
CA ILE A 3 16.17 32.09 3.18
C ILE A 3 14.89 32.34 2.37
N MET A 4 14.86 31.86 1.12
CA MET A 4 13.61 31.80 0.38
C MET A 4 12.77 30.66 0.95
N PRO A 5 11.51 30.90 1.34
CA PRO A 5 10.61 29.80 1.66
C PRO A 5 10.35 29.02 0.36
N LEU A 6 10.70 27.73 0.35
CA LEU A 6 10.30 26.81 -0.70
C LEU A 6 8.79 26.60 -0.59
N SER A 7 8.02 27.46 -1.25
CA SER A 7 6.57 27.38 -1.38
C SER A 7 6.23 26.76 -2.73
N GLY A 8 6.37 25.45 -2.84
CA GLY A 8 6.04 24.66 -4.03
C GLY A 8 6.15 23.16 -3.74
N PRO A 9 5.51 22.28 -4.53
CA PRO A 9 5.60 20.85 -4.33
C PRO A 9 7.07 20.41 -4.37
N LEU A 10 7.49 19.75 -3.31
CA LEU A 10 8.86 19.25 -3.19
C LEU A 10 8.95 17.93 -3.94
N LEU A 11 9.81 17.85 -4.97
CA LEU A 11 10.00 16.59 -5.68
C LEU A 11 10.71 15.60 -4.76
N VAL A 12 10.10 14.44 -4.56
CA VAL A 12 10.64 13.36 -3.77
C VAL A 12 10.64 12.09 -4.60
N THR A 13 11.73 11.33 -4.55
CA THR A 13 11.82 9.98 -5.11
C THR A 13 11.82 9.01 -3.95
N THR A 14 10.82 8.13 -3.92
CA THR A 14 10.75 7.02 -2.98
C THR A 14 11.23 5.74 -3.66
N ARG A 15 12.01 4.94 -2.96
CA ARG A 15 12.39 3.59 -3.37
C ARG A 15 12.12 2.66 -2.21
N ASP A 16 11.22 1.74 -2.45
CA ASP A 16 10.81 0.72 -1.51
C ASP A 16 11.11 -0.65 -2.10
N TRP A 17 11.53 -1.57 -1.24
CA TRP A 17 11.80 -2.95 -1.65
C TRP A 17 11.50 -3.90 -0.51
N TYR A 18 11.03 -5.09 -0.86
CA TYR A 18 10.78 -6.21 0.03
C TYR A 18 11.16 -7.51 -0.66
N GLU A 19 11.95 -8.35 0.00
CA GLU A 19 12.24 -9.71 -0.46
C GLU A 19 12.59 -10.58 0.74
N GLN A 20 11.93 -11.74 0.87
CA GLN A 20 12.25 -12.80 1.84
C GLN A 20 12.51 -12.27 3.26
N GLY A 21 11.59 -11.46 3.78
CA GLY A 21 11.68 -10.89 5.13
C GLY A 21 12.68 -9.74 5.29
N VAL A 22 13.26 -9.22 4.21
CA VAL A 22 14.12 -8.03 4.23
C VAL A 22 13.43 -6.89 3.51
N ALA A 23 13.42 -5.71 4.12
CA ALA A 23 12.84 -4.52 3.50
C ALA A 23 13.76 -3.32 3.59
N THR A 24 13.64 -2.44 2.60
CA THR A 24 14.23 -1.09 2.63
C THR A 24 13.19 -0.07 2.20
N ALA A 25 13.26 1.11 2.81
CA ALA A 25 12.48 2.27 2.42
C ALA A 25 13.42 3.47 2.38
N GLN A 26 13.61 4.03 1.19
CA GLN A 26 14.48 5.16 0.94
C GLN A 26 13.68 6.30 0.33
N VAL A 27 13.90 7.50 0.85
CA VAL A 27 13.32 8.73 0.33
C VAL A 27 14.45 9.67 -0.01
N ARG A 28 14.45 10.17 -1.25
CA ARG A 28 15.42 11.15 -1.75
C ARG A 28 14.71 12.41 -2.18
N LEU A 29 15.16 13.54 -1.66
CA LEU A 29 14.75 14.87 -2.09
C LEU A 29 15.42 15.20 -3.43
N PHE A 30 14.61 15.63 -4.41
CA PHE A 30 14.99 15.88 -5.81
C PHE A 30 15.67 14.67 -6.49
N GLY A 31 15.43 13.46 -5.99
CA GLY A 31 16.10 12.23 -6.43
C GLY A 31 17.58 12.12 -6.04
N LEU A 32 18.15 13.12 -5.36
CA LEU A 32 19.59 13.23 -5.10
C LEU A 32 19.94 13.07 -3.61
N ILE A 33 19.26 13.83 -2.74
CA ILE A 33 19.63 13.96 -1.33
C ILE A 33 18.81 12.96 -0.50
N PRO A 34 19.41 11.92 0.12
CA PRO A 34 18.68 11.00 0.97
C PRO A 34 18.16 11.73 2.21
N VAL A 35 16.85 11.70 2.42
CA VAL A 35 16.17 12.32 3.59
C VAL A 35 15.55 11.30 4.53
N MET A 36 15.30 10.07 4.05
CA MET A 36 14.91 8.95 4.90
C MET A 36 15.55 7.67 4.39
N SER A 37 16.02 6.82 5.31
CA SER A 37 16.45 5.45 5.02
C SER A 37 16.08 4.58 6.20
N ARG A 38 15.12 3.68 6.03
CA ARG A 38 14.68 2.71 7.06
C ARG A 38 15.04 1.29 6.63
N HIS A 39 15.35 0.47 7.62
CA HIS A 39 15.62 -0.96 7.51
C HIS A 39 15.27 -1.64 8.84
N GLY A 40 15.26 -2.97 8.86
CA GLY A 40 15.07 -3.76 10.08
C GLY A 40 13.75 -4.55 10.11
N PRO A 41 13.56 -5.35 11.17
CA PRO A 41 12.48 -6.34 11.24
C PRO A 41 11.08 -5.71 11.22
N ASP A 42 10.90 -4.56 11.86
CA ASP A 42 9.59 -3.88 11.85
C ASP A 42 9.24 -3.31 10.47
N LEU A 43 10.23 -2.78 9.74
CA LEU A 43 9.98 -2.36 8.36
C LEU A 43 9.63 -3.56 7.49
N ALA A 44 10.32 -4.70 7.65
CA ALA A 44 10.01 -5.92 6.93
C ALA A 44 8.56 -6.38 7.20
N ARG A 45 8.14 -6.39 8.47
CA ARG A 45 6.76 -6.71 8.84
C ARG A 45 5.76 -5.73 8.23
N SER A 46 6.01 -4.42 8.31
CA SER A 46 5.15 -3.40 7.67
C SER A 46 5.05 -3.56 6.15
N ALA A 47 6.16 -3.98 5.52
CA ALA A 47 6.26 -4.16 4.08
C ALA A 47 5.47 -5.38 3.57
N ARG A 48 5.20 -6.40 4.39
CA ARG A 48 4.31 -7.53 4.02
C ARG A 48 2.89 -7.05 3.72
N GLY A 49 2.33 -6.23 4.62
CA GLY A 49 1.02 -5.62 4.41
C GLY A 49 1.02 -4.71 3.18
N ARG A 50 2.09 -3.92 2.98
CA ARG A 50 2.25 -3.09 1.78
C ARG A 50 2.26 -3.93 0.50
N LEU A 51 3.03 -5.03 0.47
CA LEU A 51 3.13 -5.91 -0.68
C LEU A 51 1.74 -6.38 -1.12
N VAL A 52 0.89 -6.84 -0.19
CA VAL A 52 -0.47 -7.29 -0.52
C VAL A 52 -1.35 -6.13 -0.99
N VAL A 53 -1.22 -4.92 -0.42
CA VAL A 53 -1.94 -3.73 -0.91
C VAL A 53 -1.51 -3.38 -2.35
N GLU A 54 -0.21 -3.36 -2.62
CA GLU A 54 0.37 -3.00 -3.93
C GLU A 54 0.13 -4.09 -4.99
N SER A 55 -0.08 -5.34 -4.57
CA SER A 55 -0.51 -6.44 -5.44
C SER A 55 -1.85 -6.20 -6.14
N THR A 56 -2.63 -5.18 -5.74
CA THR A 56 -3.78 -4.72 -6.54
C THR A 56 -3.41 -4.26 -7.94
N TRP A 57 -2.14 -3.90 -8.19
CA TRP A 57 -1.62 -3.63 -9.54
C TRP A 57 -1.19 -4.88 -10.31
N LEU A 58 -1.16 -6.05 -9.67
CA LEU A 58 -0.93 -7.36 -10.31
C LEU A 58 -1.99 -8.36 -9.80
N PRO A 59 -3.26 -8.22 -10.22
CA PRO A 59 -4.38 -8.93 -9.61
C PRO A 59 -4.30 -10.46 -9.78
N SER A 60 -3.54 -10.95 -10.77
CA SER A 60 -3.26 -12.39 -10.91
C SER A 60 -2.54 -12.97 -9.69
N SER A 61 -1.82 -12.16 -8.90
CA SER A 61 -1.19 -12.61 -7.65
C SER A 61 -2.21 -13.01 -6.57
N PHE A 62 -3.48 -12.65 -6.72
CA PHE A 62 -4.56 -13.05 -5.83
C PHE A 62 -5.30 -14.32 -6.26
N LEU A 63 -4.80 -15.06 -7.24
CA LEU A 63 -5.40 -16.34 -7.59
C LEU A 63 -5.00 -17.44 -6.58
N PRO A 64 -5.87 -18.42 -6.29
CA PRO A 64 -5.58 -19.47 -5.31
C PRO A 64 -4.31 -20.27 -5.57
N GLU A 65 -3.92 -20.46 -6.84
CA GLU A 65 -2.66 -21.12 -7.21
C GLU A 65 -1.40 -20.37 -6.73
N PHE A 66 -1.52 -19.08 -6.43
CA PHE A 66 -0.46 -18.25 -5.84
C PHE A 66 -0.60 -18.09 -4.31
N GLY A 67 -1.45 -18.90 -3.67
CA GLY A 67 -1.59 -18.95 -2.21
C GLY A 67 -2.63 -17.99 -1.63
N ALA A 68 -3.48 -17.39 -2.47
CA ALA A 68 -4.59 -16.57 -2.02
C ALA A 68 -5.76 -17.43 -1.52
N HIS A 69 -6.22 -17.16 -0.30
CA HIS A 69 -7.41 -17.77 0.26
C HIS A 69 -8.53 -16.73 0.36
N TRP A 70 -9.68 -17.05 -0.24
CA TRP A 70 -10.82 -16.15 -0.29
C TRP A 70 -12.00 -16.69 0.52
N SER A 71 -12.71 -15.79 1.18
CA SER A 71 -14.04 -16.02 1.74
C SER A 71 -14.91 -14.78 1.60
N GLU A 72 -16.21 -14.91 1.78
CA GLU A 72 -17.17 -13.82 1.70
C GLU A 72 -17.84 -13.58 3.06
N GLU A 73 -18.07 -12.32 3.39
CA GLU A 73 -18.80 -11.90 4.57
C GLU A 73 -19.79 -10.79 4.20
N GLY A 74 -21.04 -11.17 3.94
CA GLY A 74 -22.05 -10.25 3.43
C GLY A 74 -21.68 -9.74 2.04
N SER A 75 -21.45 -8.43 1.90
CA SER A 75 -21.00 -7.79 0.66
C SER A 75 -19.49 -7.56 0.59
N LEU A 76 -18.73 -8.09 1.56
CA LEU A 76 -17.29 -7.92 1.65
C LEU A 76 -16.58 -9.21 1.27
N LEU A 77 -15.47 -9.07 0.55
CA LEU A 77 -14.55 -10.16 0.26
C LEU A 77 -13.42 -10.14 1.29
N GLN A 78 -13.04 -11.31 1.79
CA GLN A 78 -11.91 -11.48 2.69
C GLN A 78 -10.84 -12.26 1.93
N LEU A 79 -9.66 -11.66 1.81
CA LEU A 79 -8.46 -12.25 1.22
C LEU A 79 -7.45 -12.53 2.35
N THR A 80 -6.87 -13.71 2.36
CA THR A 80 -5.71 -14.04 3.19
C THR A 80 -4.56 -14.52 2.30
N MET A 81 -3.38 -13.96 2.51
CA MET A 81 -2.13 -14.41 1.87
C MET A 81 -1.04 -14.56 2.94
N SER A 82 -0.33 -15.68 2.93
CA SER A 82 0.81 -15.88 3.84
C SER A 82 2.10 -15.34 3.20
N ILE A 83 2.69 -14.30 3.80
CA ILE A 83 3.96 -13.71 3.37
C ILE A 83 5.01 -13.97 4.45
N ASP A 84 6.05 -14.76 4.13
CA ASP A 84 7.14 -15.13 5.05
C ASP A 84 6.64 -15.61 6.44
N ASN A 85 5.68 -16.54 6.41
CA ASN A 85 5.02 -17.16 7.56
C ASN A 85 4.11 -16.23 8.38
N GLU A 86 3.67 -15.10 7.81
CA GLU A 86 2.70 -14.21 8.43
C GLU A 86 1.49 -14.02 7.52
N ASP A 87 0.31 -14.33 8.05
CA ASP A 87 -0.94 -14.13 7.33
C ASP A 87 -1.29 -12.65 7.27
N VAL A 88 -1.31 -12.11 6.06
CA VAL A 88 -1.87 -10.79 5.77
C VAL A 88 -3.33 -10.99 5.40
N ARG A 89 -4.22 -10.47 6.26
CA ARG A 89 -5.67 -10.50 6.04
C ARG A 89 -6.16 -9.16 5.56
N VAL A 90 -6.95 -9.19 4.51
CA VAL A 90 -7.42 -8.02 3.80
C VAL A 90 -8.92 -8.13 3.58
N THR A 91 -9.63 -7.06 3.88
CA THR A 91 -11.04 -6.92 3.53
C THR A 91 -11.16 -6.04 2.29
N MET A 92 -11.94 -6.49 1.33
CA MET A 92 -12.14 -5.79 0.06
C MET A 92 -13.62 -5.53 -0.17
N ARG A 93 -13.93 -4.32 -0.61
CA ARG A 93 -15.24 -3.96 -1.12
C ARG A 93 -15.15 -3.76 -2.62
N VAL A 94 -15.87 -4.60 -3.34
CA VAL A 94 -15.96 -4.59 -4.79
C VAL A 94 -17.40 -4.28 -5.16
N GLU A 95 -17.61 -3.37 -6.11
CA GLU A 95 -18.95 -3.04 -6.60
C GLU A 95 -19.47 -4.13 -7.53
N SER A 96 -20.77 -4.07 -7.84
CA SER A 96 -21.42 -5.06 -8.72
C SER A 96 -20.84 -5.13 -10.15
N ASP A 97 -20.13 -4.08 -10.59
CA ASP A 97 -19.44 -4.02 -11.88
C ASP A 97 -18.00 -4.57 -11.82
N GLY A 98 -17.56 -5.06 -10.67
CA GLY A 98 -16.22 -5.61 -10.45
C GLY A 98 -15.17 -4.59 -10.03
N LEU A 99 -15.52 -3.29 -9.94
CA LEU A 99 -14.57 -2.26 -9.52
C LEU A 99 -14.19 -2.42 -8.06
N LEU A 100 -12.89 -2.50 -7.78
CA LEU A 100 -12.39 -2.37 -6.41
C LEU A 100 -12.66 -0.95 -5.93
N ARG A 101 -13.31 -0.79 -4.77
CA ARG A 101 -13.51 0.53 -4.15
C ARG A 101 -12.65 0.74 -2.95
N GLU A 102 -12.43 -0.31 -2.19
CA GLU A 102 -11.73 -0.24 -0.94
C GLU A 102 -11.02 -1.55 -0.66
N LEU A 103 -9.78 -1.42 -0.21
CA LEU A 103 -8.98 -2.50 0.34
C LEU A 103 -8.50 -2.03 1.72
N SER A 104 -8.85 -2.77 2.77
CA SER A 104 -8.46 -2.44 4.14
C SER A 104 -7.82 -3.62 4.85
N LEU A 105 -6.92 -3.31 5.79
CA LEU A 105 -6.20 -4.29 6.61
C LEU A 105 -5.69 -3.63 7.89
N GLN A 106 -5.29 -4.47 8.84
CA GLN A 106 -4.45 -4.03 9.94
C GLN A 106 -2.99 -4.06 9.48
N ARG A 107 -2.31 -2.91 9.46
CA ARG A 107 -0.94 -2.80 8.96
C ARG A 107 0.02 -2.38 10.07
N TRP A 108 1.17 -3.04 10.14
CA TRP A 108 2.19 -2.80 11.16
C TRP A 108 2.87 -1.45 10.96
N SER A 109 2.89 -0.59 11.99
CA SER A 109 3.56 0.72 11.94
C SER A 109 3.79 1.30 13.34
N ASP A 110 4.72 2.26 13.43
CA ASP A 110 5.06 3.07 14.60
C ASP A 110 4.23 4.38 14.70
N LEU A 111 3.08 4.45 14.03
CA LEU A 111 2.21 5.63 14.01
C LEU A 111 1.28 5.69 15.23
N THR A 112 1.76 5.23 16.39
CA THR A 112 1.11 5.37 17.69
C THR A 112 1.56 6.66 18.38
N ASP A 113 0.87 7.06 19.45
CA ASP A 113 1.21 8.29 20.19
C ASP A 113 2.59 8.22 20.86
N ASP A 114 3.03 7.01 21.24
CA ASP A 114 4.30 6.75 21.92
C ASP A 114 5.41 6.25 20.98
N GLY A 115 5.12 6.12 19.67
CA GLY A 115 6.06 5.62 18.66
C GLY A 115 6.36 4.12 18.78
N SER A 116 5.64 3.38 19.62
CA SER A 116 5.71 1.91 19.63
C SER A 116 5.06 1.33 18.37
N TYR A 117 5.49 0.14 17.94
CA TYR A 117 4.85 -0.51 16.81
C TYR A 117 3.57 -1.24 17.22
N ALA A 118 2.53 -1.06 16.42
CA ALA A 118 1.26 -1.73 16.58
C ALA A 118 0.63 -2.06 15.21
N TRP A 119 -0.41 -2.88 15.26
CA TRP A 119 -1.33 -3.09 14.15
C TRP A 119 -2.30 -1.90 14.09
N ILE A 120 -2.23 -1.13 12.99
CA ILE A 120 -3.00 0.10 12.81
C ILE A 120 -3.95 -0.08 11.61
N PRO A 121 -5.23 0.34 11.71
CA PRO A 121 -6.15 0.30 10.59
C PRO A 121 -5.61 1.08 9.40
N PHE A 122 -5.58 0.43 8.24
CA PHE A 122 -5.13 1.01 6.98
C PHE A 122 -6.17 0.75 5.91
N ALA A 123 -6.42 1.72 5.05
CA ALA A 123 -7.27 1.53 3.88
C ALA A 123 -6.70 2.23 2.65
N SER A 124 -6.85 1.60 1.50
CA SER A 124 -6.71 2.20 0.18
C SER A 124 -8.09 2.30 -0.46
N HIS A 125 -8.42 3.48 -0.99
CA HIS A 125 -9.65 3.73 -1.72
C HIS A 125 -9.33 3.99 -3.18
N THR A 126 -9.94 3.21 -4.06
CA THR A 126 -9.81 3.36 -5.51
C THR A 126 -10.91 4.28 -6.02
N GLU A 127 -10.50 5.40 -6.61
CA GLU A 127 -11.38 6.39 -7.23
C GLU A 127 -11.65 6.04 -8.71
N GLU A 128 -10.63 5.52 -9.42
CA GLU A 128 -10.68 5.14 -10.84
C GLU A 128 -9.81 3.91 -11.10
N GLU A 129 -10.27 3.01 -11.97
CA GLU A 129 -9.46 1.93 -12.56
C GLU A 129 -9.19 2.21 -14.04
N ARG A 130 -8.05 1.73 -14.53
CA ARG A 130 -7.67 1.80 -15.94
C ARG A 130 -7.04 0.49 -16.38
N THR A 131 -7.20 0.16 -17.65
CA THR A 131 -6.56 -0.98 -18.27
C THR A 131 -5.13 -0.65 -18.71
N PHE A 132 -4.17 -1.45 -18.26
CA PHE A 132 -2.78 -1.44 -18.69
C PHE A 132 -2.43 -2.85 -19.17
N GLY A 133 -2.15 -3.02 -20.47
CA GLY A 133 -2.02 -4.36 -21.05
C GLY A 133 -3.32 -5.16 -20.88
N ASP A 134 -3.24 -6.34 -20.30
CA ASP A 134 -4.37 -7.23 -20.07
C ASP A 134 -5.04 -7.05 -18.69
N TYR A 135 -4.57 -6.10 -17.88
CA TYR A 135 -5.02 -5.91 -16.50
C TYR A 135 -5.77 -4.59 -16.31
N THR A 136 -6.97 -4.65 -15.73
CA THR A 136 -7.68 -3.47 -15.22
C THR A 136 -7.41 -3.36 -13.73
N VAL A 137 -6.81 -2.24 -13.33
CA VAL A 137 -6.27 -2.04 -11.97
C VAL A 137 -6.49 -0.60 -11.49
N PRO A 138 -6.37 -0.33 -10.18
CA PRO A 138 -6.45 1.02 -9.64
C PRO A 138 -5.49 1.99 -10.34
N SER A 139 -6.03 3.07 -10.89
CA SER A 139 -5.27 4.12 -11.59
C SER A 139 -5.34 5.47 -10.90
N ARG A 140 -6.32 5.67 -10.03
CA ARG A 140 -6.40 6.81 -9.13
C ARG A 140 -6.87 6.32 -7.76
N LEU A 141 -6.06 6.58 -6.74
CA LEU A 141 -6.34 6.11 -5.39
C LEU A 141 -5.80 7.05 -4.32
N ARG A 142 -6.32 6.84 -3.11
CA ARG A 142 -5.82 7.44 -1.88
C ARG A 142 -5.67 6.36 -0.83
N ALA A 143 -4.71 6.53 0.07
CA ALA A 143 -4.53 5.61 1.18
C ALA A 143 -4.37 6.37 2.49
N SER A 144 -4.98 5.81 3.54
CA SER A 144 -5.10 6.43 4.86
C SER A 144 -4.58 5.48 5.94
N TRP A 145 -3.92 6.04 6.94
CA TRP A 145 -3.72 5.38 8.23
C TRP A 145 -4.85 5.75 9.19
N TRP A 146 -5.05 4.92 10.21
CA TRP A 146 -6.14 5.07 11.18
C TRP A 146 -7.52 5.13 10.51
N ALA A 147 -7.67 4.42 9.39
CA ALA A 147 -8.87 4.46 8.55
C ALA A 147 -10.13 4.08 9.33
N GLY A 148 -11.21 4.85 9.14
CA GLY A 148 -12.49 4.66 9.82
C GLY A 148 -12.51 5.10 11.29
N THR A 149 -11.51 5.87 11.74
CA THR A 149 -11.44 6.40 13.12
C THR A 149 -11.32 7.92 13.11
N ASP A 150 -11.51 8.56 14.27
CA ASP A 150 -11.32 10.01 14.45
C ASP A 150 -9.87 10.48 14.21
N ARG A 151 -8.91 9.54 14.11
CA ARG A 151 -7.48 9.79 13.86
C ARG A 151 -7.10 9.63 12.39
N GLU A 152 -8.04 9.33 11.51
CA GLU A 152 -7.75 9.07 10.11
C GLU A 152 -6.99 10.21 9.46
N PHE A 153 -5.92 9.88 8.73
CA PHE A 153 -5.25 10.83 7.85
C PHE A 153 -4.81 10.17 6.54
N GLU A 154 -5.03 10.89 5.43
CA GLU A 154 -4.54 10.50 4.10
C GLU A 154 -3.01 10.71 4.06
N PHE A 155 -2.26 9.62 3.91
CA PHE A 155 -0.80 9.70 3.81
C PHE A 155 -0.31 9.66 2.36
N PHE A 156 -1.15 9.17 1.45
CA PHE A 156 -0.78 8.94 0.06
C PHE A 156 -1.95 9.14 -0.88
N ARG A 157 -1.67 9.79 -2.01
CA ARG A 157 -2.57 9.94 -3.14
C ARG A 157 -1.78 9.74 -4.41
N ALA A 158 -2.30 8.92 -5.31
CA ALA A 158 -1.63 8.61 -6.56
C ALA A 158 -2.57 8.68 -7.76
N VAL A 159 -1.98 9.07 -8.88
CA VAL A 159 -2.46 8.78 -10.22
C VAL A 159 -1.37 7.94 -10.87
N VAL A 160 -1.76 6.80 -11.43
CA VAL A 160 -0.85 5.88 -12.12
C VAL A 160 -0.86 6.21 -13.60
N ASP A 161 0.28 6.68 -14.10
CA ASP A 161 0.43 7.06 -15.50
C ASP A 161 0.77 5.86 -16.38
N THR A 162 1.58 4.93 -15.88
CA THR A 162 2.05 3.77 -16.64
C THR A 162 2.38 2.61 -15.72
N ILE A 163 2.02 1.40 -16.15
CA ILE A 163 2.45 0.14 -15.55
C ILE A 163 3.11 -0.69 -16.65
N HIS A 164 4.26 -1.29 -16.33
CA HIS A 164 4.96 -2.21 -17.22
C HIS A 164 4.96 -3.61 -16.60
N TYR A 165 4.26 -4.54 -17.23
CA TYR A 165 4.31 -5.95 -16.90
C TYR A 165 5.45 -6.60 -17.69
N SER A 166 6.34 -7.30 -16.99
CA SER A 166 7.37 -8.11 -17.64
C SER A 166 6.82 -9.51 -17.91
N PRO A 167 7.17 -10.15 -19.05
CA PRO A 167 6.81 -11.55 -19.33
C PRO A 167 7.49 -12.54 -18.38
#